data_AF-A0A1G2QWD6-F1
#
_entry.id   AF-A0A1G2QWD6-F1
#
_cell.length_a   1.000
_cell.length_b   1.000
_cell.length_c   1.000
_cell.angle_alpha   90.00
_cell.angle_beta   90.00
_cell.angle_gamma   90.00
#
_symmetry.space_group_name_H-M   'P 1'
#
loop_
_entity.id
_entity.type
_entity.pdbx_description
1 polymer ?
#
loop_
_entity_poly.entity_id
_entity_poly.type
_entity_poly.pdbx_seq_one_letter_code
_entity_poly.pdbx_strand_id
1 'polypeptide(L)'
;MLIVSNHLLDKTDLQFPDHAVMRVNVAWIKDLPELHEVLSRITHDVYLDYPQGRTKPPKPVITLQDTIATAHQFPHIKHFAVSNVENPEDIFRIKEQLPSSIGIVPKIETERGIRNLEEIVHKIQNRYIMFDKEDLYLDVGRDTEKFQSLIDLTRKKSKELGIEILELHGVVFLPYQQ
;
A
#
# COMPACT_ATOMS: atom_id res chain seq x y z
N MET A 1 9.55 -2.63 8.44
CA MET A 1 8.43 -1.76 8.87
C MET A 1 7.28 -2.65 9.35
N LEU A 2 6.71 -2.40 10.53
CA LEU A 2 5.50 -3.09 11.00
C LEU A 2 4.28 -2.28 10.58
N ILE A 3 3.44 -2.83 9.71
CA ILE A 3 2.21 -2.17 9.24
C ILE A 3 1.00 -2.89 9.82
N VAL A 4 0.09 -2.13 10.42
CA VAL A 4 -1.10 -2.65 11.09
C VAL A 4 -2.34 -1.94 10.57
N SER A 5 -3.44 -2.67 10.34
CA SER A 5 -4.70 -2.05 9.92
C SER A 5 -5.25 -1.10 11.00
N ASN A 6 -5.67 0.11 10.62
CA ASN A 6 -6.29 1.07 11.53
C ASN A 6 -7.57 0.51 12.20
N HIS A 7 -8.27 -0.42 11.55
CA HIS A 7 -9.45 -1.07 12.13
C HIS A 7 -9.17 -1.78 13.47
N LEU A 8 -7.91 -2.17 13.74
CA LEU A 8 -7.58 -2.77 15.04
C LEU A 8 -7.54 -1.73 16.16
N LEU A 9 -7.20 -0.47 15.86
CA LEU A 9 -7.29 0.63 16.84
C LEU A 9 -8.75 0.90 17.23
N ASP A 10 -9.66 0.84 16.25
CA ASP A 10 -11.08 1.14 16.49
C ASP A 10 -11.82 0.01 17.21
N LYS A 11 -11.33 -1.23 17.10
CA LYS A 11 -12.05 -2.44 17.55
C LYS A 11 -11.45 -3.13 18.77
N THR A 12 -10.26 -2.73 19.20
CA THR A 12 -9.53 -3.43 20.26
C THR A 12 -8.75 -2.46 21.14
N ASP A 13 -8.50 -2.85 22.38
CA ASP A 13 -7.58 -2.15 23.28
C ASP A 13 -6.11 -2.59 23.08
N LEU A 14 -5.79 -3.18 21.92
CA LEU A 14 -4.42 -3.59 21.60
C LEU A 14 -3.51 -2.36 21.52
N GLN A 15 -2.42 -2.40 22.27
CA GLN A 15 -1.37 -1.40 22.18
C GLN A 15 -0.33 -1.86 21.16
N PHE A 16 0.02 -0.95 20.26
CA PHE A 16 1.07 -1.15 19.27
C PHE A 16 2.33 -0.40 19.71
N PRO A 17 3.52 -0.89 19.35
CA PRO A 17 4.75 -0.16 19.65
C PRO A 17 4.80 1.15 18.85
N ASP A 18 5.45 2.18 19.38
CA ASP A 18 5.52 3.52 18.78
C ASP A 18 6.02 3.55 17.32
N HIS A 19 6.84 2.57 16.94
CA HIS A 19 7.37 2.45 15.57
C HIS A 19 6.45 1.68 14.60
N ALA A 20 5.27 1.25 15.04
CA ALA A 20 4.26 0.66 14.17
C ALA A 20 3.64 1.76 13.28
N VAL A 21 3.32 1.38 12.05
CA VAL A 21 2.69 2.28 11.07
C VAL A 21 1.26 1.82 10.84
N MET A 22 0.30 2.74 10.94
CA MET A 22 -1.12 2.43 10.79
C MET A 22 -1.53 2.56 9.33
N ARG A 23 -1.98 1.46 8.74
CA ARG A 23 -2.52 1.43 7.39
C ARG A 23 -3.98 1.85 7.40
N VAL A 24 -4.27 2.89 6.64
CA VAL A 24 -5.63 3.31 6.27
C VAL A 24 -5.85 2.95 4.81
N ASN A 25 -6.72 1.98 4.55
CA ASN A 25 -7.07 1.58 3.19
C ASN A 25 -8.29 2.37 2.71
N VAL A 26 -8.06 3.27 1.75
CA VAL A 26 -9.07 4.21 1.24
C VAL A 26 -10.25 3.51 0.58
N ALA A 27 -10.12 2.25 0.15
CA ALA A 27 -11.25 1.46 -0.37
C ALA A 27 -12.39 1.34 0.63
N TRP A 28 -12.09 1.35 1.94
CA TRP A 28 -13.06 1.13 3.02
C TRP A 28 -13.64 2.42 3.59
N ILE A 29 -13.25 3.58 3.04
CA ILE A 29 -13.71 4.88 3.52
C ILE A 29 -14.81 5.40 2.58
N LYS A 30 -15.93 5.82 3.16
CA LYS A 30 -17.15 6.20 2.44
C LYS A 30 -17.05 7.58 1.78
N ASP A 31 -16.35 8.52 2.42
CA ASP A 31 -16.24 9.91 1.99
C ASP A 31 -15.03 10.62 2.62
N LEU A 32 -14.72 11.82 2.12
CA LEU A 32 -13.60 12.63 2.62
C LEU A 32 -13.71 13.01 4.11
N PRO A 33 -14.88 13.42 4.62
CA PRO A 33 -15.05 13.67 6.06
C PRO A 33 -14.65 12.47 6.92
N GLU A 34 -15.07 11.26 6.57
CA GLU A 34 -14.68 10.05 7.31
C GLU A 34 -13.18 9.76 7.21
N LEU A 35 -12.55 10.01 6.05
CA LEU A 35 -11.09 9.87 5.93
C LEU A 35 -10.37 10.80 6.91
N HIS A 36 -10.79 12.06 6.98
CA HIS A 36 -10.19 13.06 7.87
C HIS A 36 -10.43 12.71 9.35
N GLU A 37 -11.63 12.23 9.67
CA GLU A 37 -11.98 11.77 11.01
C GLU A 37 -11.09 10.59 11.45
N VAL A 38 -10.95 9.55 10.60
CA VAL A 38 -10.07 8.41 10.86
C VAL A 38 -8.62 8.85 11.05
N LEU A 39 -8.09 9.69 10.16
CA LEU A 39 -6.71 10.17 10.24
C LEU A 39 -6.44 11.00 11.49
N SER A 40 -7.42 11.79 11.95
CA SER A 40 -7.29 12.63 13.14
C SER A 40 -7.17 11.85 14.46
N ARG A 41 -7.66 10.61 14.50
CA ARG A 41 -7.59 9.73 15.68
C ARG A 41 -6.29 8.94 15.77
N ILE A 42 -5.54 8.82 14.67
CA ILE A 42 -4.32 8.03 14.62
C ILE A 42 -3.14 8.87 15.13
N THR A 43 -2.50 8.41 16.20
CA THR A 43 -1.31 9.04 16.79
C THR A 43 0.01 8.53 16.20
N HIS A 44 -0.02 7.37 15.55
CA HIS A 44 1.14 6.74 14.91
C HIS A 44 1.38 7.32 13.51
N ASP A 45 2.54 7.03 12.92
CA ASP A 45 2.76 7.27 11.49
C ASP A 45 1.73 6.50 10.65
N VAL A 46 1.30 7.10 9.54
CA VAL A 46 0.26 6.54 8.66
C VAL A 46 0.84 6.06 7.34
N TYR A 47 0.36 4.88 6.93
CA TYR A 47 0.46 4.30 5.60
C TYR A 47 -0.88 4.44 4.90
N LEU A 48 -1.02 5.46 4.05
CA LEU A 48 -2.26 5.72 3.32
C LEU A 48 -2.27 4.89 2.03
N ASP A 49 -3.20 3.94 1.92
CA ASP A 49 -3.24 2.96 0.82
C ASP A 49 -4.39 3.28 -0.15
N TYR A 50 -4.02 3.81 -1.33
CA TYR A 50 -4.93 4.12 -2.41
C TYR A 50 -5.12 2.91 -3.35
N PRO A 51 -6.36 2.37 -3.46
CA PRO A 51 -6.65 1.15 -4.19
C PRO A 51 -6.85 1.40 -5.71
N GLN A 52 -5.84 1.92 -6.39
CA GLN A 52 -5.88 2.15 -7.83
C GLN A 52 -6.21 0.87 -8.62
N GLY A 53 -7.08 0.98 -9.63
CA GLY A 53 -7.44 -0.14 -10.51
C GLY A 53 -8.31 -1.21 -9.85
N ARG A 54 -8.80 -0.99 -8.62
CA ARG A 54 -9.56 -1.99 -7.87
C ARG A 54 -10.84 -2.41 -8.58
N THR A 55 -10.99 -3.72 -8.80
CA THR A 55 -12.18 -4.36 -9.37
C THR A 55 -13.10 -4.96 -8.31
N LYS A 56 -12.54 -5.42 -7.19
CA LYS A 56 -13.25 -6.03 -6.05
C LYS A 56 -13.96 -4.94 -5.21
N PRO A 57 -15.18 -5.18 -4.68
CA PRO A 57 -15.78 -4.28 -3.69
C PRO A 57 -14.97 -4.25 -2.36
N PRO A 58 -15.09 -3.21 -1.54
CA PRO A 58 -15.70 -1.91 -1.86
C PRO A 58 -14.88 -1.16 -2.93
N LYS A 59 -15.56 -0.35 -3.76
CA LYS A 59 -14.90 0.52 -4.74
C LYS A 59 -14.54 1.85 -4.05
N PRO A 60 -13.36 2.44 -4.30
CA PRO A 60 -13.02 3.73 -3.73
C PRO A 60 -14.00 4.81 -4.21
N VAL A 61 -14.57 5.56 -3.26
CA VAL A 61 -15.41 6.73 -3.54
C VAL A 61 -14.55 7.99 -3.64
N ILE A 62 -13.48 8.04 -2.85
CA ILE A 62 -12.51 9.15 -2.81
C ILE A 62 -11.54 9.01 -3.98
N THR A 63 -11.33 10.10 -4.72
CA THR A 63 -10.43 10.07 -5.88
C THR A 63 -8.95 10.06 -5.46
N LEU A 64 -8.07 9.68 -6.38
CA LEU A 64 -6.62 9.80 -6.18
C LEU A 64 -6.21 11.25 -5.83
N GLN A 65 -6.80 12.23 -6.52
CA GLN A 65 -6.47 13.64 -6.32
C GLN A 65 -6.89 14.13 -4.93
N ASP A 66 -8.08 13.72 -4.48
CA ASP A 66 -8.54 14.05 -3.12
C ASP A 66 -7.71 13.35 -2.04
N THR A 67 -7.26 12.12 -2.32
CA THR A 67 -6.38 11.35 -1.42
C THR A 67 -5.00 12.00 -1.32
N ILE A 68 -4.44 12.47 -2.45
CA ILE A 68 -3.19 13.24 -2.48
C ILE A 68 -3.36 14.56 -1.72
N ALA A 69 -4.44 15.30 -1.98
CA ALA A 69 -4.73 16.56 -1.28
C ALA A 69 -4.85 16.36 0.24
N THR A 70 -5.44 15.23 0.67
CA THR A 70 -5.49 14.83 2.08
C THR A 70 -4.08 14.54 2.63
N ALA A 71 -3.20 13.91 1.85
CA ALA A 71 -1.82 13.66 2.27
C ALA A 71 -1.03 14.94 2.61
N HIS A 72 -1.36 16.08 1.97
CA HIS A 72 -0.78 17.40 2.31
C HIS A 72 -1.27 17.97 3.65
N GLN A 73 -2.42 17.51 4.16
CA GLN A 73 -3.06 18.09 5.35
C GLN A 73 -2.64 17.41 6.66
N PHE A 74 -2.12 16.18 6.59
CA PHE A 74 -1.84 15.35 7.77
C PHE A 74 -0.35 14.95 7.81
N PRO A 75 0.49 15.68 8.57
CA PRO A 75 1.96 15.50 8.58
C PRO A 75 2.45 14.12 9.07
N HIS A 76 1.61 13.37 9.79
CA HIS A 76 1.92 12.00 10.25
C HIS A 76 1.71 10.95 9.16
N ILE A 77 1.17 11.29 8.00
CA ILE A 77 1.24 10.42 6.82
C ILE A 77 2.69 10.39 6.34
N LYS A 78 3.34 9.23 6.47
CA LYS A 78 4.73 9.03 6.05
C LYS A 78 4.85 8.15 4.82
N HIS A 79 3.82 7.36 4.52
CA HIS A 79 3.82 6.45 3.40
C HIS A 79 2.53 6.58 2.60
N PHE A 80 2.66 6.68 1.27
CA PHE A 80 1.54 6.70 0.35
C PHE A 80 1.66 5.54 -0.63
N ALA A 81 0.73 4.59 -0.56
CA ALA A 81 0.75 3.40 -1.39
C ALA A 81 -0.25 3.47 -2.53
N VAL A 82 0.14 2.89 -3.66
CA VAL A 82 -0.68 2.85 -4.88
C VAL A 82 -0.75 1.41 -5.36
N SER A 83 -1.96 0.89 -5.54
CA SER A 83 -2.22 -0.44 -6.11
C SER A 83 -1.93 -0.55 -7.61
N ASN A 84 -1.76 -1.77 -8.10
CA ASN A 84 -1.62 -2.10 -9.53
C ASN A 84 -0.55 -1.27 -10.26
N VAL A 85 0.64 -1.11 -9.67
CA VAL A 85 1.71 -0.32 -10.30
C VAL A 85 2.45 -1.17 -11.32
N GLU A 86 2.31 -0.80 -12.59
CA GLU A 86 3.01 -1.44 -13.72
C GLU A 86 3.90 -0.47 -14.50
N ASN A 87 3.59 0.82 -14.50
CA ASN A 87 4.25 1.82 -15.31
C ASN A 87 5.07 2.78 -14.42
N PRO A 88 6.41 2.86 -14.62
CA PRO A 88 7.28 3.78 -13.87
C PRO A 88 6.85 5.25 -13.97
N GLU A 89 6.31 5.68 -15.12
CA GLU A 89 5.96 7.08 -15.35
C GLU A 89 4.68 7.48 -14.59
N ASP A 90 3.70 6.58 -14.53
CA ASP A 90 2.44 6.86 -13.84
C ASP A 90 2.66 7.01 -12.33
N ILE A 91 3.45 6.12 -11.73
CA ILE A 91 3.78 6.22 -10.30
C ILE A 91 4.68 7.42 -9.99
N PHE A 92 5.58 7.78 -10.92
CA PHE A 92 6.43 8.96 -10.77
C PHE A 92 5.61 10.25 -10.75
N ARG A 93 4.60 10.39 -11.62
CA ARG A 93 3.69 11.54 -11.60
C ARG A 93 2.93 11.67 -10.28
N ILE A 94 2.56 10.55 -9.65
CA ILE A 94 1.94 10.56 -8.32
C ILE A 94 2.95 11.05 -7.28
N LYS A 95 4.18 10.54 -7.32
CA LYS A 95 5.27 10.96 -6.43
C LYS A 95 5.50 12.47 -6.49
N GLU A 96 5.51 13.07 -7.68
CA GLU A 96 5.75 14.51 -7.86
C GLU A 96 4.65 15.39 -7.25
N GLN A 97 3.44 14.86 -7.04
CA GLN A 97 2.33 15.58 -6.43
C GLN A 97 2.30 15.45 -4.90
N LEU A 98 3.07 14.53 -4.32
CA LEU A 98 3.11 14.30 -2.88
C LEU A 98 4.12 15.24 -2.19
N PRO A 99 3.91 15.58 -0.91
CA PRO A 99 4.95 16.23 -0.11
C PRO A 99 6.23 15.40 -0.10
N SER A 100 7.39 16.06 -0.14
CA SER A 100 8.71 15.38 -0.13
C SER A 100 8.98 14.56 1.14
N SER A 101 8.25 14.84 2.23
CA SER A 101 8.28 14.07 3.48
C SER A 101 7.56 12.73 3.40
N ILE A 102 6.82 12.44 2.32
CA ILE A 102 6.03 11.23 2.16
C ILE A 102 6.74 10.27 1.20
N GLY A 103 7.04 9.06 1.68
CA GLY A 103 7.58 8.00 0.85
C GLY A 103 6.48 7.33 0.02
N ILE A 104 6.60 7.36 -1.30
CA ILE A 104 5.70 6.59 -2.18
C ILE A 104 6.05 5.09 -2.15
N VAL A 105 5.04 4.23 -2.05
CA VAL A 105 5.20 2.77 -1.98
C VAL A 105 4.36 2.11 -3.09
N PRO A 106 4.97 1.65 -4.19
CA PRO A 106 4.24 0.94 -5.21
C PRO A 106 3.86 -0.44 -4.68
N LYS A 107 2.60 -0.82 -4.91
CA LYS A 107 2.16 -2.19 -4.70
C LYS A 107 2.33 -2.94 -6.01
N ILE A 108 3.13 -4.00 -5.95
CA ILE A 108 3.44 -4.87 -7.07
C ILE A 108 2.51 -6.08 -6.96
N GLU A 109 1.61 -6.19 -7.93
CA GLU A 109 0.46 -7.10 -7.87
C GLU A 109 0.31 -7.91 -9.18
N THR A 110 1.12 -7.64 -10.20
CA THR A 110 1.05 -8.28 -11.53
C THR A 110 2.42 -8.70 -12.05
N GLU A 111 2.46 -9.66 -12.98
CA GLU A 111 3.69 -10.06 -13.68
C GLU A 111 4.36 -8.87 -14.36
N ARG A 112 3.56 -7.97 -14.95
CA ARG A 112 4.07 -6.78 -15.62
C ARG A 112 4.73 -5.81 -14.64
N GLY A 113 4.15 -5.61 -13.46
CA GLY A 113 4.77 -4.85 -12.38
C GLY A 113 6.12 -5.43 -11.95
N ILE A 114 6.23 -6.76 -11.87
CA ILE A 114 7.49 -7.46 -11.53
C ILE A 114 8.55 -7.27 -12.64
N ARG A 115 8.15 -7.36 -13.91
CA ARG A 115 9.05 -7.14 -15.05
C ARG A 115 9.63 -5.73 -15.04
N ASN A 116 8.79 -4.74 -14.72
CA ASN A 116 9.16 -3.32 -14.70
C ASN A 116 9.73 -2.85 -13.35
N LEU A 117 9.91 -3.74 -12.38
CA LEU A 117 10.28 -3.39 -11.00
C LEU A 117 11.54 -2.51 -10.90
N GLU A 118 12.58 -2.83 -11.66
CA GLU A 118 13.84 -2.07 -11.65
C GLU A 118 13.61 -0.63 -12.14
N GLU A 119 12.87 -0.45 -13.23
CA GLU A 119 12.54 0.86 -13.77
C GLU A 119 11.66 1.66 -12.81
N ILE A 120 10.64 1.01 -12.22
CA ILE A 120 9.76 1.61 -11.21
C ILE A 120 10.61 2.15 -10.06
N VAL A 121 11.43 1.30 -9.45
CA VAL A 121 12.24 1.60 -8.26
C VAL A 121 13.27 2.69 -8.56
N HIS A 122 14.00 2.60 -9.67
CA HIS A 122 14.96 3.62 -10.06
C HIS A 122 14.29 4.97 -10.34
N LYS A 123 13.08 4.99 -10.92
CA LYS A 123 12.38 6.24 -11.21
C LYS A 123 11.90 6.92 -9.92
N ILE A 124 11.33 6.16 -8.98
CA ILE A 124 10.78 6.72 -7.73
C ILE A 124 11.82 6.83 -6.61
N GLN A 125 13.01 6.23 -6.74
CA GLN A 125 14.08 6.26 -5.73
C GLN A 125 13.56 5.94 -4.33
N ASN A 126 12.82 4.83 -4.18
CA ASN A 126 12.24 4.45 -2.90
C ASN A 126 12.98 3.29 -2.23
N ARG A 127 12.63 3.06 -0.97
CA ARG A 127 13.16 1.96 -0.15
C ARG A 127 12.23 0.73 -0.09
N TYR A 128 10.93 0.91 -0.30
CA TYR A 128 9.92 -0.10 0.01
C TYR A 128 9.02 -0.41 -1.18
N ILE A 129 8.78 -1.68 -1.43
CA ILE A 129 7.62 -2.11 -2.23
C ILE A 129 6.66 -2.88 -1.33
N MET A 130 5.38 -2.89 -1.67
CA MET A 130 4.42 -3.82 -1.07
C MET A 130 4.10 -4.90 -2.08
N PHE A 131 4.28 -6.16 -1.70
CA PHE A 131 4.12 -7.28 -2.62
C PHE A 131 2.80 -8.00 -2.36
N ASP A 132 1.81 -7.76 -3.23
CA ASP A 132 0.50 -8.40 -3.12
C ASP A 132 0.49 -9.72 -3.89
N LYS A 133 0.80 -10.79 -3.14
CA LYS A 133 0.86 -12.15 -3.68
C LYS A 133 -0.52 -12.70 -4.05
N GLU A 134 -1.60 -12.20 -3.45
CA GLU A 134 -2.95 -12.70 -3.76
C GLU A 134 -3.38 -12.24 -5.15
N ASP A 135 -3.24 -10.95 -5.43
CA ASP A 135 -3.59 -10.41 -6.75
C ASP A 135 -2.62 -10.90 -7.83
N LEU A 136 -1.33 -11.12 -7.50
CA LEU A 136 -0.39 -11.78 -8.43
C LEU A 136 -0.84 -13.19 -8.82
N TYR A 137 -1.33 -13.98 -7.87
CA TYR A 137 -1.80 -15.34 -8.16
C TYR A 137 -2.99 -15.34 -9.12
N LEU A 138 -3.85 -14.32 -9.03
CA LEU A 138 -4.96 -14.13 -9.96
C LEU A 138 -4.48 -13.67 -11.34
N ASP A 139 -3.53 -12.73 -11.39
CA ASP A 139 -2.95 -12.18 -12.62
C ASP A 139 -2.30 -13.27 -13.49
N VAL A 140 -1.59 -14.21 -12.87
CA VAL A 140 -0.96 -15.34 -13.58
C VAL A 140 -1.92 -16.48 -13.92
N GLY A 141 -3.23 -16.27 -13.80
CA GLY A 141 -4.23 -17.28 -14.12
C GLY A 141 -4.22 -18.49 -13.19
N ARG A 142 -3.74 -18.33 -11.93
CA ARG A 142 -3.58 -19.40 -10.94
C ARG A 142 -2.55 -20.46 -11.32
N ASP A 143 -1.63 -20.13 -12.22
CA ASP A 143 -0.47 -20.96 -12.55
C ASP A 143 0.52 -20.96 -11.38
N THR A 144 0.61 -22.11 -10.69
CA THR A 144 1.44 -22.26 -9.48
C THR A 144 2.94 -22.20 -9.75
N GLU A 145 3.42 -22.75 -10.86
CA GLU A 145 4.84 -22.73 -11.21
C GLU A 145 5.28 -21.32 -11.57
N LYS A 146 4.47 -20.65 -12.39
CA LYS A 146 4.70 -19.26 -12.77
C LYS A 146 4.65 -18.33 -11.56
N PHE A 147 3.64 -18.50 -10.70
CA PHE A 147 3.51 -17.75 -9.46
C PHE A 147 4.76 -17.86 -8.57
N GLN A 148 5.24 -19.08 -8.33
CA GLN A 148 6.43 -19.31 -7.52
C GLN A 148 7.68 -18.68 -8.15
N SER A 149 7.85 -18.82 -9.47
CA SER A 149 8.98 -18.23 -10.18
C SER A 149 9.00 -16.70 -10.10
N LEU A 150 7.83 -16.06 -10.12
CA LEU A 150 7.68 -14.60 -10.02
C LEU A 150 7.91 -14.09 -8.60
N ILE A 151 7.55 -14.85 -7.57
CA ILE A 151 7.94 -14.55 -6.18
C ILE A 151 9.46 -14.54 -6.05
N ASP A 152 10.12 -15.59 -6.55
CA ASP A 152 11.57 -15.72 -6.45
C ASP A 152 12.29 -14.62 -7.25
N LEU A 153 11.78 -14.29 -8.44
CA LEU A 153 12.26 -13.17 -9.25
C LEU A 153 12.12 -11.83 -8.53
N THR A 154 10.97 -11.57 -7.90
CA THR A 154 10.72 -10.31 -7.17
C THR A 154 11.68 -10.16 -5.99
N ARG A 155 11.90 -11.24 -5.23
CA ARG A 155 12.85 -11.27 -4.11
C ARG A 155 14.29 -11.07 -4.56
N LYS A 156 14.69 -11.73 -5.66
CA LYS A 156 16.01 -11.55 -6.27
C LYS A 156 16.24 -10.10 -6.69
N LYS A 157 15.34 -9.55 -7.51
CA LYS A 157 15.41 -8.15 -7.97
C LYS A 157 15.45 -7.17 -6.81
N SER A 158 14.60 -7.37 -5.79
CA SER A 158 14.56 -6.49 -4.62
C SER A 158 15.88 -6.50 -3.84
N LYS A 159 16.50 -7.67 -3.68
CA LYS A 159 17.83 -7.80 -3.07
C LYS A 159 18.91 -7.09 -3.89
N GLU A 160 18.89 -7.25 -5.22
CA GLU A 160 19.84 -6.61 -6.14
C GLU A 160 19.70 -5.07 -6.15
N LEU A 161 18.46 -4.57 -6.04
CA LEU A 161 18.14 -3.14 -5.95
C LEU A 161 18.36 -2.53 -4.56
N GLY A 162 18.59 -3.36 -3.53
CA GLY A 162 18.76 -2.90 -2.14
C GLY A 162 17.48 -2.34 -1.50
N ILE A 163 16.30 -2.78 -1.98
CA ILE A 163 15.00 -2.38 -1.43
C ILE A 163 14.41 -3.46 -0.52
N GLU A 164 13.53 -3.05 0.38
CA GLU A 164 12.79 -3.92 1.29
C GLU A 164 11.40 -4.26 0.74
N ILE A 165 11.01 -5.53 0.86
CA ILE A 165 9.68 -6.00 0.49
C ILE A 165 8.80 -6.02 1.73
N LEU A 166 7.65 -5.36 1.66
CA LEU A 166 6.57 -5.47 2.63
C LEU A 166 5.67 -6.63 2.20
N GLU A 167 5.69 -7.72 2.96
CA GLU A 167 4.83 -8.89 2.75
C GLU A 167 3.79 -9.00 3.88
N LEU A 168 2.64 -9.61 3.57
CA LEU A 168 1.67 -10.01 4.60
C LEU A 168 2.22 -11.20 5.40
N HIS A 169 2.30 -11.05 6.72
CA HIS A 169 2.65 -12.10 7.67
C HIS A 169 1.49 -12.31 8.66
N GLY A 170 0.53 -13.16 8.29
CA GLY A 170 -0.61 -13.53 9.14
C GLY A 170 -1.88 -12.69 8.91
N VAL A 171 -2.94 -13.08 9.61
CA VAL A 171 -4.24 -12.41 9.61
C VAL A 171 -4.79 -12.35 11.03
N VAL A 172 -5.56 -11.31 11.34
CA VAL A 172 -6.21 -11.14 12.65
C VAL A 172 -7.70 -11.41 12.49
N PHE A 173 -8.24 -12.29 13.34
CA PHE A 173 -9.67 -12.57 13.42
C PHE A 173 -10.23 -11.97 14.72
N LEU A 174 -11.31 -11.21 14.60
CA LEU A 174 -12.11 -10.71 15.72
C LEU A 174 -13.55 -11.22 15.58
N PRO A 175 -14.27 -11.46 16.68
CA PRO A 175 -15.70 -11.76 16.62
C PRO A 175 -16.46 -10.65 15.87
N TYR A 176 -17.48 -11.02 15.11
CA TYR A 176 -18.38 -10.05 14.50
C TYR A 176 -19.14 -9.30 15.61
N GLN A 177 -19.08 -7.96 15.57
CA GLN A 177 -19.85 -7.07 16.44
C GLN A 177 -20.93 -6.43 15.57
N GLN A 178 -22.19 -6.59 16.00
CA GLN A 178 -23.37 -5.97 15.36
C GLN A 178 -23.44 -4.48 15.70
#